data_AF-A0A4P2V6E0-F1
#
_entry.id   AF-A0A4P2V6E0-F1
#
_cell.length_a   1.000
_cell.length_b   1.000
_cell.length_c   1.000
_cell.angle_alpha   90.00
_cell.angle_beta   90.00
_cell.angle_gamma   90.00
#
_symmetry.space_group_name_H-M   'P 1'
#
loop_
_entity.id
_entity.type
_entity.pdbx_description
1 polymer ?
#
loop_
_entity_poly.entity_id
_entity_poly.type
_entity_poly.pdbx_seq_one_letter_code
_entity_poly.pdbx_strand_id
1 'polypeptide(L)' 'CKDWVHREIVAALNSNCNIIPIIDQHFEWPEGEKLPEDMRSVTHFNGVSWIHDYQDACIDKLE' A
#
# COMPACT_ATOMS: atom_id res chain seq x y z
N CYS A 1 12.92 2.05 -14.01
CA CYS A 1 11.57 2.64 -13.91
C CYS A 1 11.65 4.13 -13.66
N LYS A 2 10.82 4.94 -14.35
CA LYS A 2 10.75 6.41 -14.15
C LYS A 2 9.77 6.83 -13.05
N ASP A 3 8.91 5.93 -12.60
CA ASP A 3 7.93 6.23 -11.56
C ASP A 3 8.58 6.29 -10.18
N TRP A 4 8.36 7.40 -9.48
CA TRP A 4 8.97 7.62 -8.16
C TRP A 4 8.28 6.78 -7.07
N VAL A 5 6.96 6.60 -7.14
CA VAL A 5 6.20 5.78 -6.19
C VAL A 5 6.65 4.32 -6.28
N HIS A 6 6.84 3.81 -7.50
CA HIS A 6 7.39 2.48 -7.72
C HIS A 6 8.74 2.30 -7.01
N ARG A 7 9.65 3.27 -7.14
CA ARG A 7 10.98 3.20 -6.51
C ARG A 7 10.89 3.18 -4.98
N GLU A 8 9.99 3.96 -4.40
CA GLU A 8 9.79 3.98 -2.95
C GLU A 8 9.19 2.68 -2.42
N ILE A 9 8.18 2.14 -3.10
CA ILE A 9 7.58 0.85 -2.73
C ILE A 9 8.65 -0.25 -2.76
N VAL A 10 9.45 -0.32 -3.83
CA VAL A 10 10.54 -1.30 -3.93
C VAL A 10 11.59 -1.09 -2.84
N ALA A 11 11.96 0.16 -2.53
CA ALA A 11 12.90 0.45 -1.46
C ALA A 11 12.38 0.04 -0.07
N ALA A 12 11.10 0.29 0.21
CA ALA A 12 10.44 -0.10 1.45
C ALA A 12 10.32 -1.62 1.59
N LEU A 13 9.99 -2.32 0.49
CA LEU A 13 9.96 -3.78 0.44
C LEU A 13 11.35 -4.37 0.71
N ASN A 14 12.38 -3.85 0.04
CA ASN A 14 13.78 -4.28 0.23
C ASN A 14 14.32 -3.99 1.64
N SER A 15 13.82 -2.93 2.27
CA SER A 15 14.20 -2.55 3.64
C SER A 15 13.35 -3.26 4.70
N ASN A 16 12.44 -4.13 4.28
CA ASN A 16 11.55 -4.89 5.16
C ASN A 16 10.72 -3.99 6.10
N CYS A 17 10.32 -2.81 5.61
CA CYS A 17 9.54 -1.84 6.35
C CYS A 17 8.14 -2.38 6.68
N ASN A 18 7.53 -1.87 7.75
CA ASN A 18 6.11 -2.11 8.03
C ASN A 18 5.25 -1.24 7.10
N ILE A 19 4.82 -1.81 5.98
CA ILE A 19 4.02 -1.12 4.96
C ILE A 19 2.54 -1.35 5.27
N ILE A 20 1.79 -0.27 5.45
CA ILE A 20 0.33 -0.29 5.66
C ILE A 20 -0.32 0.49 4.51
N PRO A 21 -0.85 -0.19 3.49
CA PRO A 21 -1.52 0.48 2.37
C PRO A 21 -2.82 1.15 2.84
N ILE A 22 -3.03 2.42 2.50
CA ILE A 22 -4.30 3.11 2.71
C ILE A 22 -5.00 3.23 1.35
N ILE A 23 -6.16 2.63 1.23
CA ILE A 23 -6.85 2.43 -0.06
C ILE A 23 -8.13 3.27 -0.08
N ASP A 24 -8.23 4.23 -0.99
CA ASP A 24 -9.49 4.95 -1.22
C ASP A 24 -10.54 4.03 -1.87
N GLN A 25 -11.83 4.34 -1.67
CA GLN A 25 -12.94 3.56 -2.22
C GLN A 25 -12.91 3.44 -3.75
N HIS A 26 -12.29 4.40 -4.45
CA HIS A 26 -12.16 4.40 -5.90
C HIS A 26 -10.88 3.72 -6.40
N PHE A 27 -10.04 3.21 -5.49
CA PHE A 27 -8.82 2.51 -5.85
C PHE A 27 -9.03 1.00 -5.78
N GLU A 28 -8.81 0.34 -6.90
CA GLU A 28 -8.77 -1.12 -6.98
C GLU A 28 -7.34 -1.56 -7.33
N TRP A 29 -6.84 -2.55 -6.61
CA TRP A 29 -5.57 -3.16 -6.97
C TRP A 29 -5.69 -3.82 -8.35
N PRO A 30 -4.81 -3.48 -9.30
CA PRO A 30 -4.78 -4.19 -10.56
C PRO A 30 -4.35 -5.65 -10.35
N GLU A 31 -4.70 -6.52 -11.30
CA GLU A 31 -4.26 -7.92 -11.30
C GLU A 31 -2.74 -8.00 -11.18
N GLY A 32 -2.25 -8.96 -10.39
CA GLY A 32 -0.81 -9.09 -10.09
C GLY A 32 0.06 -9.10 -11.35
N GLU A 33 -0.38 -9.75 -12.43
CA GLU A 33 0.34 -9.81 -13.71
C GLU A 33 0.54 -8.46 -14.39
N LYS A 34 -0.31 -7.47 -14.10
CA LYS A 34 -0.18 -6.09 -14.59
C LYS A 34 0.79 -5.25 -13.75
N LEU A 35 1.11 -5.71 -12.54
CA LEU A 35 2.10 -5.08 -11.68
C LEU A 35 3.50 -5.65 -11.93
N PRO A 36 4.53 -4.79 -11.93
CA PRO A 36 5.92 -5.20 -11.93
C PRO A 36 6.21 -6.20 -10.79
N GLU A 37 7.01 -7.22 -11.09
CA GLU A 37 7.31 -8.33 -10.18
C GLU A 37 7.99 -7.87 -8.89
N ASP A 38 8.77 -6.80 -8.95
CA ASP A 38 9.50 -6.19 -7.84
C ASP A 38 8.61 -5.42 -6.84
N MET A 39 7.40 -5.02 -7.23
CA MET A 39 6.46 -4.31 -6.34
C MET A 39 5.18 -5.07 -6.06
N ARG A 40 4.87 -6.15 -6.78
CA ARG A 40 3.63 -6.93 -6.64
C ARG A 40 3.37 -7.38 -5.21
N SER A 41 4.41 -7.65 -4.44
CA SER A 41 4.28 -8.02 -3.02
C SER A 41 3.50 -7.00 -2.19
N VAL A 42 3.43 -5.73 -2.60
CA VAL A 42 2.67 -4.67 -1.90
C VAL A 42 1.16 -4.97 -1.81
N THR A 43 0.60 -5.72 -2.78
CA THR A 43 -0.84 -6.06 -2.79
C THR A 43 -1.21 -7.12 -1.76
N HIS A 44 -0.22 -7.82 -1.18
CA HIS A 44 -0.43 -8.83 -0.15
C HIS A 44 -0.44 -8.25 1.27
N PHE A 45 -0.12 -6.97 1.44
CA PHE A 45 -0.15 -6.32 2.75
C PHE A 45 -1.60 -6.03 3.16
N ASN A 46 -1.85 -6.08 4.47
CA ASN A 46 -3.15 -5.76 5.04
C ASN A 46 -3.41 -4.26 4.91
N GLY A 47 -4.10 -3.87 3.84
CA GLY A 47 -4.51 -2.49 3.61
C GLY A 47 -5.69 -2.09 4.49
N VAL A 48 -5.77 -0.79 4.78
CA VAL A 48 -6.90 -0.15 5.44
C VAL A 48 -7.67 0.64 4.39
N SER A 49 -8.96 0.36 4.24
CA SER A 49 -9.83 1.20 3.41
C SER A 49 -10.01 2.56 4.07
N TRP A 50 -9.72 3.63 3.34
CA TRP A 50 -9.97 5.00 3.78
C TRP A 50 -11.48 5.22 3.87
N ILE A 51 -11.96 5.44 5.10
CA ILE A 51 -13.35 5.79 5.39
C ILE A 51 -13.29 7.18 6.02
N HIS A 52 -13.87 8.17 5.34
CA HIS A 52 -13.85 9.58 5.75
C HIS A 52 -14.36 9.82 7.19
N ASP A 53 -15.20 8.93 7.73
CA ASP A 53 -15.75 8.99 9.10
C ASP A 53 -14.92 8.25 10.17
N TYR A 54 -13.81 7.61 9.81
CA TYR A 54 -12.99 6.76 10.71
C TYR A 54 -11.58 7.30 10.95
N GLN A 55 -11.42 8.63 10.93
CA GLN A 55 -10.13 9.29 11.11
C GLN A 55 -9.51 9.00 12.50
N ASP A 56 -10.33 8.89 13.55
CA ASP A 56 -9.87 8.58 14.90
C ASP A 56 -9.53 7.08 15.08
N ALA A 57 -10.33 6.18 14.51
CA ALA A 57 -10.12 4.73 14.67
C ALA A 57 -8.95 4.18 13.83
N CYS A 58 -8.51 4.90 12.78
CA CYS A 58 -7.26 4.55 12.09
C CYS A 58 -6.01 4.94 12.91
N ILE A 59 -6.12 5.92 13.82
CA ILE A 59 -5.03 6.34 14.71
C ILE A 59 -4.89 5.36 15.89
N ASP A 60 -5.99 4.89 16.46
CA ASP A 60 -5.98 3.93 17.59
C ASP A 60 -5.32 2.58 17.27
N LYS A 61 -5.20 2.20 15.99
CA LYS A 61 -4.56 0.94 15.58
C LYS A 61 -3.04 1.06 15.36
N LEU A 62 -2.50 2.27 15.47
CA LEU A 62 -1.07 2.59 15.34
C LEU A 62 -0.37 2.78 16.71
N GLU A 63 -1.11 2.74 17.82
CA GLU A 63 -0.55 2.65 19.20
C GLU A 63 -0.13 1.22 19.59
#